data_AF-A0A663LJ95-F1
#
_entry.id   AF-A0A663LJ95-F1
#
_cell.length_a   1.000
_cell.length_b   1.000
_cell.length_c   1.000
_cell.angle_alpha   90.00
_cell.angle_beta   90.00
_cell.angle_gamma   90.00
#
_symmetry.space_group_name_H-M   'P 1'
#
loop_
_entity.id
_entity.type
_entity.pdbx_description
1 polymer ?
#
loop_
_entity_poly.entity_id
_entity_poly.type
_entity_poly.pdbx_seq_one_letter_code
_entity_poly.pdbx_strand_id
1 'polypeptide(L)'
;RFAAGRWGIKPNTAGKQPGRGAQEKKSPCFVKFSEVERMANMRAEITEKKLKAEILQLEKEVADIVHPFYLGKKCEILQDMNRHLEAVLKEKKALRKRLVMSRCQETLPIDAAFHRYIVELLNEAVTFIEKLESHLQTVRTMPQIPNIMKNMVSKLLVMDLEELADQILKWGEWQKEVYSDSICNTAGFDFAYASIGVLTKKLN
;
A
#
# COMPACT_ATOMS: atom_id res chain seq x y z
N ARG A 1 30.73 78.21 -16.70
CA ARG A 1 31.28 78.60 -18.03
C ARG A 1 30.29 78.05 -19.05
N PHE A 2 29.37 78.83 -19.63
CA PHE A 2 29.57 79.85 -20.65
C PHE A 2 28.65 81.07 -20.48
N ALA A 3 29.03 82.16 -21.14
CA ALA A 3 28.76 83.56 -20.82
C ALA A 3 27.40 84.10 -21.26
N ALA A 4 26.93 85.07 -20.48
CA ALA A 4 25.82 85.97 -20.79
C ALA A 4 26.17 86.94 -21.93
N GLY A 5 25.32 87.00 -22.95
CA GLY A 5 25.34 87.98 -24.03
C GLY A 5 24.31 89.08 -23.79
N ARG A 6 24.81 90.23 -23.35
CA ARG A 6 24.09 91.47 -23.05
C ARG A 6 23.80 92.23 -24.35
N TRP A 7 22.55 92.30 -24.78
CA TRP A 7 22.11 93.27 -25.80
C TRP A 7 21.25 94.33 -25.11
N GLY A 8 21.86 95.47 -24.84
CA GLY A 8 21.17 96.65 -24.34
C GLY A 8 20.44 97.35 -25.49
N ILE A 9 19.11 97.34 -25.44
CA ILE A 9 18.28 98.32 -26.13
C ILE A 9 17.55 99.11 -25.04
N LYS A 10 17.86 100.41 -24.95
CA LYS A 10 17.22 101.33 -24.00
C LYS A 10 15.73 101.48 -24.34
N PRO A 11 14.82 101.55 -23.35
CA PRO A 11 13.42 101.87 -23.60
C PRO A 11 13.28 103.38 -23.86
N ASN A 12 12.78 103.76 -25.04
CA ASN A 12 12.39 105.14 -25.32
C ASN A 12 10.93 105.32 -24.90
N THR A 13 10.72 106.07 -23.82
CA THR A 13 9.41 106.53 -23.35
C THR A 13 8.97 107.72 -24.18
N ALA A 14 7.98 107.55 -25.06
CA ALA A 14 7.18 108.66 -25.57
C ALA A 14 5.84 108.17 -26.13
N GLY A 15 4.75 108.79 -25.68
CA GLY A 15 3.53 108.94 -26.47
C GLY A 15 2.47 107.86 -26.31
N LYS A 16 1.57 108.06 -25.35
CA LYS A 16 0.25 107.42 -25.29
C LYS A 16 -0.71 108.23 -26.17
N GLN A 17 -1.25 107.63 -27.23
CA GLN A 17 -2.58 107.99 -27.75
C GLN A 17 -3.34 106.74 -28.22
N PRO A 18 -4.67 106.68 -27.99
CA PRO A 18 -5.50 105.52 -28.26
C PRO A 18 -6.17 105.63 -29.63
N GLY A 19 -6.39 104.48 -30.28
CA GLY A 19 -7.40 104.36 -31.33
C GLY A 19 -6.93 103.72 -32.62
N ARG A 20 -7.18 102.42 -32.75
CA ARG A 20 -8.04 101.82 -33.80
C ARG A 20 -7.80 100.32 -33.82
N GLY A 21 -8.89 99.55 -33.74
CA GLY A 21 -8.86 98.13 -34.03
C GLY A 21 -8.39 97.92 -35.46
N ALA A 22 -7.14 97.50 -35.61
CA ALA A 22 -6.59 96.98 -36.84
C ALA A 22 -6.30 95.50 -36.58
N GLN A 23 -7.07 94.62 -37.22
CA GLN A 23 -6.67 93.22 -37.34
C GLN A 23 -5.35 93.20 -38.11
N GLU A 24 -4.26 93.06 -37.36
CA GLU A 24 -2.91 92.86 -37.88
C GLU A 24 -2.89 91.51 -38.61
N LYS A 25 -3.19 91.52 -39.91
CA LYS A 25 -3.08 90.33 -40.75
C LYS A 25 -1.61 89.95 -40.83
N LYS A 26 -1.20 88.98 -40.01
CA LYS A 26 0.15 88.39 -40.01
C LYS A 26 0.54 88.04 -41.45
N SER A 27 1.76 88.39 -41.86
CA SER A 27 2.19 88.14 -43.23
C SER A 27 2.09 86.63 -43.56
N PRO A 28 1.79 86.24 -44.81
CA PRO A 28 1.63 84.83 -45.19
C PRO A 28 2.81 83.93 -44.81
N CYS A 29 4.02 84.50 -44.70
CA CYS A 29 5.23 83.80 -44.27
C CYS A 29 5.18 83.38 -42.78
N PHE A 30 4.68 84.26 -41.89
CA PHE A 30 4.57 83.94 -40.46
C PHE A 30 3.51 82.88 -40.17
N VAL A 31 2.44 82.80 -40.97
CA VAL A 31 1.45 81.73 -40.88
C VAL A 31 2.11 80.38 -41.16
N LYS A 32 2.91 80.29 -42.23
CA LYS A 32 3.63 79.06 -42.60
C LYS A 32 4.64 78.62 -41.53
N PHE A 33 5.35 79.55 -40.89
CA PHE A 33 6.22 79.24 -39.76
C PHE A 33 5.44 78.69 -38.56
N SER A 34 4.31 79.29 -38.22
CA SER A 34 3.47 78.81 -37.11
C SER A 34 2.91 77.41 -37.35
N GLU A 35 2.60 77.06 -38.60
CA GLU A 35 2.18 75.70 -38.96
C GLU A 35 3.30 74.68 -38.83
N VAL A 36 4.52 75.04 -39.26
CA VAL A 36 5.71 74.18 -39.12
C VAL A 36 6.06 73.97 -37.64
N GLU A 37 6.01 75.02 -36.83
CA GLU A 37 6.21 74.93 -35.38
C GLU A 37 5.15 74.03 -34.72
N ARG A 38 3.87 74.19 -35.09
CA ARG A 38 2.79 73.32 -34.62
C ARG A 38 3.03 71.86 -35.02
N MET A 39 3.47 71.59 -36.25
CA MET A 39 3.80 70.24 -36.70
C MET A 39 4.99 69.66 -35.93
N ALA A 40 6.02 70.46 -35.66
CA ALA A 40 7.16 70.03 -34.85
C ALA A 40 6.72 69.67 -33.42
N ASN A 41 5.89 70.51 -32.80
CA ASN A 41 5.34 70.24 -31.47
C ASN A 41 4.48 68.97 -31.44
N MET A 42 3.58 68.77 -32.41
CA MET A 42 2.79 67.54 -32.51
C MET A 42 3.68 66.30 -32.70
N ARG A 43 4.75 66.39 -33.51
CA ARG A 43 5.70 65.28 -33.69
C ARG A 43 6.45 64.95 -32.41
N ALA A 44 6.84 65.97 -31.64
CA ALA A 44 7.47 65.79 -30.33
C ALA A 44 6.52 65.08 -29.37
N GLU A 45 5.25 65.52 -29.31
CA GLU A 45 4.23 64.88 -28.46
C GLU A 45 3.97 63.41 -28.87
N ILE A 46 3.86 63.12 -30.17
CA ILE A 46 3.70 61.74 -30.66
C ILE A 46 4.88 60.87 -30.22
N THR A 47 6.09 61.39 -30.33
CA THR A 47 7.32 60.67 -29.96
C THR A 47 7.34 60.42 -28.45
N GLU A 48 6.98 61.41 -27.64
CA GLU A 48 6.87 61.28 -26.18
C GLU A 48 5.84 60.21 -25.79
N LYS A 49 4.64 60.25 -26.40
CA LYS A 49 3.57 59.27 -26.14
C LYS A 49 3.99 57.86 -26.56
N LYS A 50 4.68 57.72 -27.69
CA LYS A 50 5.22 56.45 -28.16
C LYS A 50 6.22 55.87 -27.16
N LEU A 51 7.17 56.66 -26.69
CA LEU A 51 8.15 56.21 -25.70
C LEU A 51 7.48 55.79 -24.38
N LYS A 52 6.48 56.55 -23.92
CA LYS A 52 5.69 56.17 -22.73
C LYS A 52 4.97 54.83 -22.91
N ALA A 53 4.41 54.58 -24.09
CA ALA A 53 3.76 53.30 -24.39
C ALA A 53 4.77 52.13 -24.39
N GLU A 54 5.96 52.33 -24.96
CA GLU A 54 7.04 51.33 -24.94
C GLU A 54 7.50 51.02 -23.51
N ILE A 55 7.65 52.03 -22.65
CA ILE A 55 8.02 51.84 -21.23
C ILE A 55 6.96 51.01 -20.51
N LEU A 56 5.69 51.36 -20.63
CA LEU A 56 4.59 50.63 -19.98
C LEU A 56 4.49 49.18 -20.48
N GLN A 57 4.76 48.95 -21.76
CA GLN A 57 4.78 47.61 -22.33
C GLN A 57 5.92 46.78 -21.74
N LEU A 58 7.13 47.35 -21.62
CA LEU A 58 8.26 46.68 -20.98
C LEU A 58 7.99 46.40 -19.50
N GLU A 59 7.40 47.35 -18.76
CA GLU A 59 7.01 47.14 -17.36
C GLU A 59 6.03 45.97 -17.22
N LYS A 60 5.08 45.84 -18.14
CA LYS A 60 4.14 44.73 -18.18
C LYS A 60 4.82 43.38 -18.48
N GLU A 61 5.75 43.37 -19.44
CA GLU A 61 6.50 42.16 -19.82
C GLU A 61 7.42 41.66 -18.71
N VAL A 62 7.96 42.58 -17.91
CA VAL A 62 8.90 42.30 -16.81
C VAL A 62 8.19 42.15 -15.45
N ALA A 63 6.89 42.44 -15.38
CA ALA A 63 6.12 42.43 -14.14
C ALA A 63 6.19 41.07 -13.41
N ASP A 64 6.26 39.95 -14.13
CA ASP A 64 6.26 38.62 -13.53
C ASP A 64 7.57 38.28 -12.77
N ILE A 65 8.66 39.01 -13.04
CA ILE A 65 9.97 38.84 -12.41
C ILE A 65 10.39 40.02 -11.52
N VAL A 66 9.77 41.20 -11.65
CA VAL A 66 10.11 42.38 -10.83
C VAL A 66 9.02 42.72 -9.82
N HIS A 67 7.74 42.48 -10.16
CA HIS A 67 6.65 42.95 -9.32
C HIS A 67 6.46 42.04 -8.09
N PRO A 68 6.42 42.60 -6.86
CA PRO A 68 6.33 41.83 -5.61
C PRO A 68 5.15 40.87 -5.55
N PHE A 69 4.02 41.21 -6.17
CA PHE A 69 2.85 40.32 -6.25
C PHE A 69 3.13 38.99 -6.96
N TYR A 70 3.72 39.03 -8.16
CA TYR A 70 4.00 37.80 -8.92
C TYR A 70 5.15 37.01 -8.30
N LEU A 71 6.16 37.71 -7.79
CA LEU A 71 7.25 37.10 -7.02
C LEU A 71 6.74 36.42 -5.75
N GLY A 72 5.86 37.09 -4.99
CA GLY A 72 5.24 36.53 -3.80
C GLY A 72 4.50 35.23 -4.08
N LYS A 73 3.69 35.18 -5.14
CA LYS A 73 3.03 33.95 -5.59
C LYS A 73 4.02 32.85 -5.97
N LYS A 74 5.08 33.17 -6.71
CA LYS A 74 6.14 32.21 -7.05
C LYS A 74 6.83 31.68 -5.78
N CYS A 75 7.11 32.55 -4.81
CA CYS A 75 7.69 32.19 -3.52
C CYS A 75 6.76 31.30 -2.68
N GLU A 76 5.47 31.59 -2.63
CA GLU A 76 4.48 30.76 -1.92
C GLU A 76 4.46 29.32 -2.47
N ILE A 77 4.42 29.17 -3.79
CA ILE A 77 4.46 27.85 -4.44
C ILE A 77 5.76 27.10 -4.08
N LEU A 78 6.91 27.78 -4.16
CA LEU A 78 8.19 27.17 -3.81
C LEU A 78 8.28 26.79 -2.32
N GLN A 79 7.73 27.62 -1.44
CA GLN A 79 7.67 27.33 -0.01
C GLN A 79 6.78 26.12 0.28
N ASP A 80 5.64 26.02 -0.40
CA ASP A 80 4.73 24.88 -0.28
C ASP A 80 5.39 23.57 -0.75
N MET A 81 6.06 23.60 -1.91
CA MET A 81 6.86 22.47 -2.40
C MET A 81 7.94 22.05 -1.40
N ASN A 82 8.65 23.01 -0.80
CA ASN A 82 9.66 22.72 0.22
C ASN A 82 9.05 22.06 1.46
N ARG A 83 7.90 22.53 1.94
CA ARG A 83 7.18 21.89 3.07
C ARG A 83 6.80 20.45 2.75
N HIS A 84 6.31 20.20 1.53
CA HIS A 84 6.00 18.86 1.07
C HIS A 84 7.25 17.96 1.02
N LEU A 85 8.38 18.46 0.51
CA LEU A 85 9.64 17.73 0.50
C LEU A 85 10.14 17.41 1.90
N GLU A 86 10.07 18.37 2.84
CA GLU A 86 10.42 18.14 4.23
C GLU A 86 9.57 17.05 4.89
N ALA A 87 8.26 17.05 4.62
CA ALA A 87 7.35 16.02 5.11
C ALA A 87 7.73 14.62 4.57
N VAL A 88 7.97 14.52 3.26
CA VAL A 88 8.42 13.27 2.61
C VAL A 88 9.74 12.78 3.20
N LEU A 89 10.69 13.68 3.45
CA LEU A 89 11.98 13.33 4.05
C LEU A 89 11.84 12.85 5.50
N LYS A 90 10.95 13.47 6.28
CA LYS A 90 10.60 13.02 7.64
C LYS A 90 10.02 11.61 7.61
N GLU A 91 9.06 11.35 6.74
CA GLU A 91 8.41 10.04 6.63
C GLU A 91 9.39 8.98 6.15
N LYS A 92 10.24 9.28 5.15
CA LYS A 92 11.31 8.38 4.71
C LYS A 92 12.25 8.01 5.86
N LYS A 93 12.62 8.97 6.71
CA LYS A 93 13.44 8.71 7.90
C LYS A 93 12.68 7.87 8.93
N ALA A 94 11.41 8.14 9.18
CA ALA A 94 10.56 7.38 10.09
C ALA A 94 10.38 5.93 9.63
N LEU A 95 10.09 5.73 8.34
CA LEU A 95 9.96 4.42 7.71
C LEU A 95 11.27 3.64 7.79
N ARG A 96 12.42 4.27 7.48
CA ARG A 96 13.73 3.63 7.66
C ARG A 96 13.95 3.19 9.11
N LYS A 97 13.64 4.05 10.08
CA LYS A 97 13.73 3.67 11.50
C LYS A 97 12.83 2.48 11.82
N ARG A 98 11.58 2.47 11.36
CA ARG A 98 10.63 1.36 11.57
C ARG A 98 11.13 0.06 10.94
N LEU A 99 11.62 0.10 9.71
CA LEU A 99 12.13 -1.08 8.99
C LEU A 99 13.42 -1.64 9.60
N VAL A 100 14.31 -0.76 10.09
CA VAL A 100 15.52 -1.18 10.81
C VAL A 100 15.15 -1.74 12.18
N MET A 101 14.30 -1.05 12.94
CA MET A 101 13.87 -1.49 14.27
C MET A 101 13.04 -2.79 14.22
N SER A 102 12.26 -3.03 13.16
CA SER A 102 11.52 -4.28 12.98
C SER A 102 12.41 -5.47 12.63
N ARG A 103 13.65 -5.24 12.18
CA ARG A 103 14.65 -6.31 11.95
C ARG A 103 15.71 -6.39 13.04
N CYS A 104 15.89 -5.32 13.83
CA CYS A 104 16.89 -5.21 14.89
C CYS A 104 16.28 -5.20 16.30
N GLN A 105 15.08 -5.76 16.50
CA GLN A 105 14.61 -6.12 17.84
C GLN A 105 15.29 -7.40 18.40
N GLU A 106 16.16 -8.05 17.62
CA GLU A 106 16.93 -9.24 18.04
C GLU A 106 18.37 -8.96 18.43
N THR A 107 18.87 -7.74 18.27
CA THR A 107 20.22 -7.37 18.72
C THR A 107 20.16 -6.19 19.67
N LEU A 108 19.67 -6.45 20.89
CA LEU A 108 20.36 -5.81 22.01
C LEU A 108 21.85 -6.19 21.88
N PRO A 109 22.78 -5.26 22.14
CA PRO A 109 24.15 -5.67 22.41
C PRO A 109 24.06 -6.66 23.57
N ILE A 110 24.23 -7.94 23.27
CA ILE A 110 24.31 -8.98 24.27
C ILE A 110 25.48 -8.58 25.15
N ASP A 111 25.27 -8.48 26.45
CA ASP A 111 26.35 -8.19 27.38
C ASP A 111 27.44 -9.25 27.16
N ALA A 112 28.71 -8.82 27.11
CA ALA A 112 29.83 -9.68 26.76
C ALA A 112 29.90 -10.93 27.67
N ALA A 113 29.36 -10.84 28.89
CA ALA A 113 29.22 -11.95 29.83
C ALA A 113 28.33 -13.10 29.29
N PHE A 114 27.35 -12.82 28.43
CA PHE A 114 26.40 -13.81 27.91
C PHE A 114 26.77 -14.39 26.55
N HIS A 115 27.78 -13.84 25.86
CA HIS A 115 28.21 -14.35 24.55
C HIS A 115 28.57 -15.84 24.57
N ARG A 116 29.31 -16.30 25.60
CA ARG A 116 29.72 -17.71 25.70
C ARG A 116 28.50 -18.63 25.76
N TYR A 117 27.53 -18.32 26.62
CA TYR A 117 26.32 -19.12 26.80
C TYR A 117 25.43 -19.14 25.55
N ILE A 118 25.33 -18.02 24.83
CA ILE A 118 24.56 -17.95 23.59
C ILE A 118 25.23 -18.75 22.48
N VAL A 119 26.56 -18.70 22.37
CA VAL A 119 27.31 -19.51 21.39
C VAL A 119 27.14 -21.00 21.69
N GLU A 120 27.21 -21.41 22.96
CA GLU A 120 26.95 -22.80 23.38
C GLU A 120 25.53 -23.23 23.01
N LEU A 121 24.51 -22.41 23.34
CA LEU A 121 23.11 -22.68 23.02
C LEU A 121 22.86 -22.78 21.51
N LEU A 122 23.45 -21.87 20.72
CA LEU A 122 23.31 -21.89 19.26
C LEU A 122 23.98 -23.13 18.66
N ASN A 123 25.13 -23.54 19.19
CA ASN A 123 25.80 -24.76 18.77
C ASN A 123 24.96 -26.01 19.10
N GLU A 124 24.34 -26.07 20.29
CA GLU A 124 23.40 -27.14 20.63
C GLU A 124 22.16 -27.13 19.72
N ALA A 125 21.61 -25.97 19.40
CA ALA A 125 20.47 -25.85 18.49
C ALA A 125 20.80 -26.34 17.07
N VAL A 126 21.96 -25.97 16.52
CA VAL A 126 22.42 -26.42 15.20
C VAL A 126 22.61 -27.93 15.19
N THR A 127 23.31 -28.49 16.17
CA THR A 127 23.53 -29.95 16.26
C THR A 127 22.23 -30.73 16.44
N PHE A 128 21.26 -30.17 17.17
CA PHE A 128 19.92 -30.75 17.29
C PHE A 128 19.18 -30.76 15.94
N ILE A 129 19.22 -29.66 15.19
CA ILE A 129 18.59 -29.56 13.86
C ILE A 129 19.19 -30.59 12.90
N GLU A 130 20.52 -30.68 12.84
CA GLU A 130 21.22 -31.67 12.01
C GLU A 130 20.81 -33.10 12.36
N LYS A 131 20.70 -33.41 13.65
CA LYS A 131 20.27 -34.74 14.12
C LYS A 131 18.82 -35.03 13.74
N LEU A 132 17.92 -34.05 13.90
CA LEU A 132 16.52 -34.18 13.51
C LEU A 132 16.38 -34.40 11.99
N GLU A 133 17.14 -33.66 11.18
CA GLU A 133 17.14 -33.80 9.73
C GLU A 133 17.63 -35.20 9.32
N SER A 134 18.69 -35.72 9.94
CA SER A 134 19.18 -37.09 9.70
C SER A 134 18.14 -38.16 10.03
N HIS A 135 17.37 -37.98 11.11
CA HIS A 135 16.29 -38.87 11.49
C HIS A 135 15.14 -38.82 10.48
N LEU A 136 14.72 -37.63 10.06
CA LEU A 136 13.69 -37.45 9.04
C LEU A 136 14.10 -38.06 7.71
N GLN A 137 15.37 -37.91 7.32
CA GLN A 137 15.89 -38.51 6.10
C GLN A 137 15.86 -40.04 6.19
N THR A 138 16.23 -40.61 7.34
CA THR A 138 16.16 -42.06 7.59
C THR A 138 14.73 -42.58 7.43
N VAL A 139 13.73 -41.88 7.98
CA VAL A 139 12.29 -42.22 7.82
C VAL A 139 11.85 -42.14 6.36
N ARG A 140 12.34 -41.15 5.60
CA ARG A 140 12.04 -41.02 4.16
C ARG A 140 12.67 -42.12 3.31
N THR A 141 13.87 -42.56 3.68
CA THR A 141 14.58 -43.65 2.99
C THR A 141 14.11 -45.04 3.41
N MET A 142 13.30 -45.15 4.47
CA MET A 142 12.75 -46.43 4.90
C MET A 142 11.89 -47.02 3.77
N PRO A 143 12.10 -48.30 3.39
CA PRO A 143 11.29 -48.92 2.36
C PRO A 143 9.82 -48.86 2.75
N GLN A 144 9.06 -48.04 2.04
CA GLN A 144 7.61 -47.97 2.22
C GLN A 144 7.04 -49.28 1.70
N ILE A 145 6.45 -50.10 2.59
CA ILE A 145 5.72 -51.29 2.19
C ILE A 145 4.58 -50.83 1.25
N PRO A 146 4.56 -51.23 -0.02
CA PRO A 146 3.54 -50.78 -0.96
C PRO A 146 2.15 -51.13 -0.41
N ASN A 147 1.24 -50.17 -0.45
CA ASN A 147 -0.13 -50.31 0.09
C ASN A 147 -0.87 -51.52 -0.51
N ILE A 148 -0.47 -51.95 -1.71
CA ILE A 148 -0.92 -53.17 -2.40
C ILE A 148 -0.64 -54.43 -1.56
N MET A 149 0.55 -54.55 -0.96
CA MET A 149 0.94 -55.71 -0.16
C MET A 149 0.17 -55.74 1.16
N LYS A 150 -0.08 -54.58 1.78
CA LYS A 150 -0.90 -54.44 2.99
C LYS A 150 -2.36 -54.85 2.75
N ASN A 151 -2.91 -54.46 1.60
CA ASN A 151 -4.27 -54.83 1.20
C ASN A 151 -4.41 -56.31 0.84
N MET A 152 -3.39 -56.93 0.24
CA MET A 152 -3.39 -58.37 -0.04
C MET A 152 -3.38 -59.19 1.25
N VAL A 153 -2.51 -58.86 2.21
CA VAL A 153 -2.46 -59.54 3.52
C VAL A 153 -3.78 -59.36 4.27
N SER A 154 -4.35 -58.15 4.27
CA SER A 154 -5.64 -57.92 4.91
C SER A 154 -6.77 -58.70 4.26
N LYS A 155 -6.79 -58.82 2.91
CA LYS A 155 -7.80 -59.60 2.20
C LYS A 155 -7.69 -61.10 2.49
N LEU A 156 -6.46 -61.61 2.52
CA LEU A 156 -6.19 -63.01 2.85
C LEU A 156 -6.71 -63.35 4.25
N LEU A 157 -6.38 -62.53 5.25
CA LEU A 157 -6.82 -62.72 6.64
C LEU A 157 -8.35 -62.63 6.81
N VAL A 158 -9.01 -61.77 6.02
CA VAL A 158 -10.48 -61.66 6.04
C VAL A 158 -11.13 -62.93 5.47
N MET A 159 -10.59 -63.47 4.37
CA MET A 159 -11.09 -64.73 3.78
C MET A 159 -10.94 -65.91 4.74
N ASP A 160 -9.78 -66.04 5.40
CA ASP A 160 -9.54 -67.12 6.38
C ASP A 160 -10.53 -67.04 7.57
N LEU A 161 -10.90 -65.83 7.99
CA LEU A 161 -11.86 -65.60 9.07
C LEU A 161 -13.29 -65.94 8.64
N GLU A 162 -13.68 -65.58 7.42
CA GLU A 162 -14.98 -65.93 6.84
C GLU A 162 -15.13 -67.44 6.70
N GLU A 163 -14.10 -68.14 6.21
CA GLU A 163 -14.10 -69.59 6.12
C GLU A 163 -14.24 -70.25 7.51
N LEU A 164 -13.53 -69.74 8.51
CA LEU A 164 -13.64 -70.24 9.88
C LEU A 164 -15.05 -70.01 10.46
N ALA A 165 -15.66 -68.85 10.21
CA ALA A 165 -17.01 -68.54 10.66
C ALA A 165 -18.04 -69.50 10.05
N ASP A 166 -17.91 -69.83 8.76
CA ASP A 166 -18.77 -70.81 8.09
C ASP A 166 -18.60 -72.21 8.66
N GLN A 167 -17.37 -72.62 8.99
CA GLN A 167 -17.12 -73.90 9.66
C GLN A 167 -17.80 -73.97 11.03
N ILE A 168 -17.75 -72.88 11.81
CA ILE A 168 -18.41 -72.79 13.12
C ILE A 168 -19.93 -72.86 12.98
N LEU A 169 -20.51 -72.17 12.00
CA LEU A 169 -21.96 -72.20 11.75
C LEU A 169 -22.43 -73.61 11.36
N LYS A 170 -21.73 -74.26 10.43
CA LYS A 170 -22.01 -75.66 10.04
C LYS A 170 -21.91 -76.61 11.22
N TRP A 171 -20.92 -76.43 12.08
CA TRP A 171 -20.79 -77.19 13.32
C TRP A 171 -21.98 -76.97 14.27
N GLY A 172 -22.44 -75.73 14.42
CA GLY A 172 -23.60 -75.39 15.24
C GLY A 172 -24.92 -75.98 14.72
N GLU A 173 -25.10 -76.02 13.40
CA GLU A 173 -26.23 -76.67 12.74
C GLU A 173 -26.20 -78.20 12.93
N TRP A 174 -25.04 -78.82 12.70
CA TRP A 174 -24.86 -80.26 12.93
C TRP A 174 -25.17 -80.64 14.39
N GLN A 175 -24.74 -79.84 15.37
CA GLN A 175 -25.09 -80.06 16.78
C GLN A 175 -26.59 -79.98 17.04
N LYS A 176 -27.30 -79.01 16.43
CA LYS A 176 -28.75 -78.89 16.58
C LYS A 176 -29.51 -80.06 15.95
N GLU A 177 -29.03 -80.57 14.82
CA GLU A 177 -29.63 -81.72 14.13
C GLU A 177 -29.46 -82.99 14.97
N VAL A 178 -28.25 -83.24 15.47
CA VAL A 178 -27.96 -84.38 16.37
C VAL A 178 -28.78 -84.34 17.67
N TYR A 179 -29.01 -83.14 18.25
CA TYR A 179 -29.86 -83.00 19.44
C TYR A 179 -31.36 -83.11 19.13
N SER A 180 -31.81 -82.65 17.97
CA SER A 180 -33.22 -82.75 17.56
C SER A 180 -33.61 -84.20 17.32
N ASP A 181 -32.73 -84.99 16.69
CA ASP A 181 -32.89 -86.44 16.50
C ASP A 181 -32.85 -87.23 17.82
N SER A 182 -32.17 -86.70 18.83
CA SER A 182 -32.14 -87.29 20.18
C SER A 182 -33.46 -87.09 20.94
N ILE A 183 -34.17 -85.98 20.75
CA ILE A 183 -35.37 -85.62 21.54
C ILE A 183 -36.63 -86.32 21.00
N CYS A 184 -36.74 -86.57 19.70
CA CYS A 184 -37.88 -87.29 19.11
C CYS A 184 -37.93 -88.78 19.47
N ASN A 185 -36.86 -89.36 20.02
CA ASN A 185 -36.87 -90.73 20.55
C ASN A 185 -37.44 -90.86 21.98
N THR A 186 -37.67 -89.75 22.71
CA THR A 186 -38.09 -89.78 24.13
C THR A 186 -39.58 -89.52 24.36
N ALA A 187 -40.34 -89.07 23.35
CA ALA A 187 -41.77 -88.77 23.47
C ALA A 187 -42.70 -90.00 23.64
N GLY A 188 -42.17 -91.22 23.80
CA GLY A 188 -42.93 -92.45 24.03
C GLY A 188 -43.06 -92.90 25.50
N PHE A 189 -42.44 -92.22 26.47
CA PHE A 189 -42.30 -92.75 27.84
C PHE A 189 -43.22 -92.16 28.92
N ASP A 190 -44.14 -91.24 28.58
CA ASP A 190 -44.94 -90.50 29.59
C ASP A 190 -46.35 -91.07 29.89
N PHE A 191 -46.63 -92.36 29.64
CA PHE A 191 -47.90 -92.98 30.02
C PHE A 191 -47.88 -93.86 31.28
N ALA A 192 -46.77 -93.93 32.03
CA ALA A 192 -46.63 -94.87 33.15
C ALA A 192 -46.89 -94.29 34.55
N TYR A 193 -46.94 -92.96 34.73
CA TYR A 193 -46.99 -92.36 36.07
C TYR A 193 -48.39 -92.01 36.60
N ALA A 194 -49.46 -92.16 35.79
CA ALA A 194 -50.83 -91.86 36.22
C ALA A 194 -51.49 -92.94 37.10
N SER A 195 -50.93 -94.16 37.18
CA SER A 195 -51.55 -95.28 37.93
C SER A 195 -51.14 -95.38 39.40
N ILE A 196 -50.14 -94.63 39.86
CA ILE A 196 -49.62 -94.75 41.24
C ILE A 196 -50.40 -93.87 42.24
N GLY A 197 -51.12 -92.83 41.77
CA GLY A 197 -51.83 -91.88 42.63
C GLY A 197 -53.19 -92.33 43.20
N VAL A 198 -53.76 -93.46 42.73
CA VAL A 198 -55.11 -93.90 43.14
C VAL A 198 -55.08 -94.85 44.36
N LEU A 199 -53.95 -95.52 44.62
CA LEU A 199 -53.87 -96.53 45.69
C LEU A 199 -53.64 -95.95 47.10
N THR A 200 -53.25 -94.67 47.23
CA THR A 200 -52.98 -94.03 48.53
C THR A 200 -54.17 -93.31 49.17
N LYS A 201 -55.35 -93.29 48.52
CA LYS A 201 -56.59 -92.71 49.09
C LYS A 201 -57.60 -93.73 49.65
N LYS A 202 -57.26 -95.02 49.75
CA LYS A 202 -58.19 -96.08 50.20
C LYS A 202 -57.76 -96.84 51.46
N LEU A 203 -56.83 -96.29 52.24
CA LEU A 203 -56.58 -96.67 53.63
C LEU A 203 -56.95 -95.49 54.56
N ASN A 204 -58.26 -95.23 54.67
CA ASN A 204 -58.97 -94.83 55.89
C ASN A 204 -60.46 -95.09 55.69
#